data_AF-A0A7W0ZLV0-F1
#
_entry.id   AF-A0A7W0ZLV0-F1
#
_cell.length_a   1.000
_cell.length_b   1.000
_cell.length_c   1.000
_cell.angle_alpha   90.00
_cell.angle_beta   90.00
_cell.angle_gamma   90.00
#
_symmetry.space_group_name_H-M   'P 1'
#
loop_
_entity.id
_entity.type
_entity.pdbx_description
1 polymer ?
#
loop_
_entity_poly.entity_id
_entity_poly.type
_entity_poly.pdbx_seq_one_letter_code
_entity_poly.pdbx_strand_id
1 'polypeptide(L)'
;MAVETRNQLEIKLGKPRTDNIIVVDSPRNKTGVIGIQRKWKATHRHGKKYMHDVFEVTWNAGREMMGKTSVSINKYGELGAFRRACAIRRQKEKKMYGETVATKWAASLSKVCAA
;
A
#
# COMPACT_ATOMS: atom_id res chain seq x y z
N MET A 1 -8.71 34.35 6.28
CA MET A 1 -9.39 34.08 4.99
C MET A 1 -8.73 32.94 4.20
N ALA A 2 -7.47 33.00 3.76
CA ALA A 2 -6.88 31.95 2.91
C ALA A 2 -6.69 30.56 3.59
N VAL A 3 -6.38 30.52 4.89
CA VAL A 3 -6.17 29.26 5.63
C VAL A 3 -7.47 28.51 5.85
N GLU A 4 -8.57 29.22 6.06
CA GLU A 4 -9.86 28.64 6.40
C GLU A 4 -10.55 28.03 5.18
N THR A 5 -10.49 28.70 4.02
CA THR A 5 -10.95 28.14 2.75
C THR A 5 -10.17 26.89 2.37
N ARG A 6 -8.86 26.89 2.65
CA ARG A 6 -7.99 25.71 2.44
C ARG A 6 -8.37 24.56 3.36
N ASN A 7 -8.59 24.82 4.65
CA ASN A 7 -9.06 23.81 5.60
C ASN A 7 -10.40 23.20 5.16
N GLN A 8 -11.37 24.01 4.73
CA GLN A 8 -12.67 23.50 4.28
C GLN A 8 -12.56 22.64 3.01
N LEU A 9 -11.67 23.00 2.07
CA LEU A 9 -11.38 22.17 0.90
C LEU A 9 -10.72 20.84 1.28
N GLU A 10 -9.81 20.82 2.25
CA GLU A 10 -9.15 19.59 2.72
C GLU A 10 -10.13 18.62 3.39
N ILE A 11 -11.05 19.13 4.22
CA ILE A 11 -12.13 18.35 4.83
C ILE A 11 -13.05 17.76 3.75
N LYS A 12 -13.43 18.58 2.77
CA LYS A 12 -14.33 18.17 1.68
C LYS A 12 -13.69 17.12 0.75
N LEU A 13 -12.36 17.14 0.62
CA LEU A 13 -11.58 16.16 -0.16
C LEU A 13 -11.28 14.87 0.63
N GLY A 14 -11.54 14.82 1.95
CA GLY A 14 -11.32 13.64 2.78
C GLY A 14 -9.85 13.20 2.86
N LYS A 15 -8.89 14.11 2.64
CA LYS A 15 -7.46 13.81 2.67
C LYS A 15 -6.92 14.12 4.06
N PRO A 16 -6.24 13.18 4.76
CA PRO A 16 -5.56 13.51 5.99
C PRO A 16 -4.48 14.55 5.71
N ARG A 17 -4.39 15.56 6.57
CA ARG A 17 -3.45 16.68 6.43
C ARG A 17 -2.04 16.15 6.53
N THR A 18 -1.33 16.07 5.41
CA THR A 18 0.06 15.62 5.41
C THR A 18 0.88 16.34 4.36
N ASP A 19 2.10 16.72 4.75
CA ASP A 19 3.11 17.37 3.90
C ASP A 19 3.59 16.48 2.73
N ASN A 20 3.21 15.20 2.73
CA ASN A 20 3.59 14.23 1.71
C ASN A 20 2.51 14.09 0.64
N ILE A 21 2.93 14.06 -0.63
CA ILE A 21 2.04 13.77 -1.77
C ILE A 21 1.39 12.39 -1.58
N ILE A 22 0.06 12.38 -1.48
CA ILE A 22 -0.74 11.16 -1.43
C ILE A 22 -1.01 10.73 -2.87
N VAL A 23 -0.35 9.66 -3.32
CA VAL A 23 -0.66 9.04 -4.62
C VAL A 23 -1.95 8.24 -4.49
N VAL A 24 -2.99 8.63 -5.24
CA VAL A 24 -4.36 8.09 -5.16
C VAL A 24 -4.71 7.19 -6.35
N ASP A 25 -4.01 7.32 -7.48
CA ASP A 25 -4.11 6.40 -8.61
C ASP A 25 -2.74 6.11 -9.22
N SER A 26 -2.54 4.90 -9.75
CA SER A 26 -1.39 4.58 -10.58
C SER A 26 -1.76 3.52 -11.62
N PRO A 27 -1.72 3.83 -12.92
CA PRO A 27 -2.13 2.90 -13.99
C PRO A 27 -1.21 1.67 -14.10
N ARG A 28 -0.02 1.72 -13.48
CA ARG A 28 0.93 0.60 -13.42
C ARG A 28 0.60 -0.42 -12.33
N ASN A 29 -0.33 -0.10 -11.42
CA ASN A 29 -0.61 -0.93 -10.26
C ASN A 29 -1.75 -1.93 -10.49
N LYS A 30 -1.40 -3.15 -10.92
CA LYS A 30 -2.38 -4.20 -11.24
C LYS A 30 -3.12 -4.80 -10.03
N THR A 31 -2.66 -4.56 -8.80
CA THR A 31 -3.26 -5.13 -7.58
C THR A 31 -4.52 -4.38 -7.15
N GLY A 32 -4.68 -3.11 -7.53
CA GLY A 32 -5.79 -2.24 -7.10
C GLY A 32 -5.58 -1.58 -5.74
N VAL A 33 -4.43 -1.80 -5.06
CA VAL A 33 -4.09 -1.11 -3.80
C VAL A 33 -2.76 -0.41 -3.93
N ILE A 34 -2.75 0.91 -3.81
CA ILE A 34 -1.53 1.69 -4.04
C ILE A 34 -0.44 1.38 -3.02
N GLY A 35 0.72 1.02 -3.55
CA GLY A 35 1.85 0.58 -2.75
C GLY A 35 1.82 -0.91 -2.42
N ILE A 36 0.91 -1.71 -2.97
CA ILE A 36 1.01 -3.17 -2.96
C ILE A 36 1.19 -3.63 -4.40
N GLN A 37 2.25 -4.35 -4.70
CA GLN A 37 2.49 -4.88 -6.04
C GLN A 37 2.88 -6.36 -5.97
N ARG A 38 2.40 -7.16 -6.90
CA ARG A 38 2.86 -8.55 -7.05
C ARG A 38 4.18 -8.53 -7.83
N LYS A 39 5.19 -9.22 -7.30
CA LYS A 39 6.51 -9.35 -7.93
C LYS A 39 7.00 -10.78 -7.85
N TRP A 40 7.78 -11.18 -8.84
CA TRP A 40 8.60 -12.38 -8.77
C TRP A 40 9.98 -12.02 -8.25
N LYS A 41 10.38 -12.60 -7.12
CA LYS A 41 11.74 -12.49 -6.59
C LYS A 41 12.52 -13.76 -6.89
N ALA A 42 13.67 -13.60 -7.52
CA ALA A 42 14.63 -14.68 -7.69
C ALA A 42 15.55 -14.74 -6.47
N THR A 43 15.68 -15.92 -5.87
CA THR A 43 16.64 -16.20 -4.82
C THR A 43 17.57 -17.30 -5.32
N HIS A 44 18.88 -17.08 -5.17
CA HIS A 44 19.89 -18.05 -5.55
C HIS A 44 20.27 -18.85 -4.31
N ARG A 45 20.08 -20.16 -4.34
CA ARG A 45 20.49 -21.07 -3.26
C ARG A 45 21.17 -22.28 -3.86
N HIS A 46 22.39 -22.58 -3.42
CA HIS A 46 23.21 -23.70 -3.94
C HIS A 46 23.31 -23.72 -5.49
N GLY A 47 23.60 -22.57 -6.11
CA GLY A 47 23.73 -22.46 -7.58
C GLY A 47 22.42 -22.60 -8.37
N LYS A 48 21.29 -22.90 -7.71
CA LYS A 48 19.96 -22.97 -8.34
C LYS A 48 19.18 -21.68 -8.09
N LYS A 49 18.52 -21.19 -9.14
CA LYS A 49 17.64 -20.02 -9.10
C LYS A 49 16.23 -20.47 -8.75
N TYR A 50 15.72 -20.02 -7.61
CA TYR A 50 14.34 -20.23 -7.19
C TYR A 50 13.56 -18.94 -7.42
N MET A 51 12.46 -19.01 -8.17
CA MET A 51 11.52 -17.90 -8.30
C MET A 51 10.41 -18.04 -7.26
N HIS A 52 10.16 -16.95 -6.55
CA HIS A 52 9.12 -16.87 -5.53
C HIS A 52 8.17 -15.71 -5.86
N ASP A 53 6.88 -16.03 -5.91
CA ASP A 53 5.81 -15.05 -5.94
C ASP A 53 5.70 -14.34 -4.58
N VAL A 54 5.81 -13.01 -4.60
CA VAL A 54 5.71 -12.16 -3.40
C VAL A 54 4.81 -10.95 -3.65
N PHE A 55 4.05 -10.55 -2.63
CA PHE A 55 3.44 -9.23 -2.56
C PHE A 55 4.42 -8.26 -1.89
N GLU A 56 4.86 -7.26 -2.63
CA GLU A 56 5.69 -6.17 -2.13
C GLU A 56 4.82 -4.99 -1.71
N VAL A 57 4.90 -4.63 -0.43
CA VAL A 57 4.27 -3.46 0.17
C VAL A 57 5.30 -2.35 0.29
N THR A 58 5.01 -1.18 -0.24
CA THR A 58 5.86 0.01 -0.19
C THR A 58 5.14 1.15 0.54
N TRP A 59 5.88 1.95 1.30
CA TRP A 59 5.37 3.13 2.00
C TRP A 59 6.45 4.20 2.16
N ASN A 60 6.05 5.46 2.36
CA ASN A 60 7.00 6.55 2.59
C ASN A 60 7.37 6.60 4.06
N ALA A 61 8.50 6.01 4.44
CA ALA A 61 8.94 5.94 5.85
C ALA A 61 9.50 7.28 6.40
N GLY A 62 9.49 8.33 5.57
CA GLY A 62 9.95 9.69 5.87
C GLY A 62 10.00 10.52 4.58
N ARG A 63 10.50 11.76 4.65
CA ARG A 63 10.66 12.64 3.47
C ARG A 63 11.58 12.06 2.39
N GLU A 64 12.58 11.27 2.79
CA GLU A 64 13.65 10.82 1.87
C GLU A 64 13.74 9.29 1.72
N MET A 65 13.03 8.50 2.55
CA MET A 65 13.19 7.05 2.56
C MET A 65 11.88 6.30 2.31
N MET A 66 11.90 5.41 1.31
CA MET A 66 10.81 4.47 1.02
C MET A 66 11.04 3.16 1.75
N GLY A 67 10.15 2.83 2.69
CA GLY A 67 10.09 1.51 3.31
C GLY A 67 9.46 0.50 2.36
N LYS A 68 10.03 -0.72 2.32
CA LYS A 68 9.50 -1.83 1.53
C LYS A 68 9.43 -3.08 2.41
N THR A 69 8.40 -3.90 2.23
CA THR A 69 8.28 -5.22 2.88
C THR A 69 7.69 -6.20 1.89
N SER A 70 8.15 -7.44 1.92
CA SER A 70 7.69 -8.49 1.01
C SER A 70 7.00 -9.59 1.80
N VAL A 71 5.83 -10.03 1.33
CA VAL A 71 5.07 -11.14 1.87
C VAL A 71 5.02 -12.24 0.81
N SER A 72 5.56 -13.40 1.12
CA SER A 72 5.60 -14.52 0.17
C SER A 72 4.23 -15.17 0.01
N ILE A 73 3.80 -15.33 -1.24
CA ILE A 73 2.53 -15.98 -1.60
C ILE A 73 2.61 -17.48 -1.30
N ASN A 74 3.73 -18.12 -1.61
CA ASN A 74 3.94 -19.55 -1.38
C ASN A 74 3.76 -19.96 0.10
N LYS A 75 4.00 -19.04 1.06
CA LYS A 75 3.88 -19.32 2.50
C LYS A 75 2.46 -19.20 3.04
N TYR A 76 1.62 -18.34 2.44
CA TYR A 76 0.33 -17.95 3.01
C TYR A 76 -0.85 -18.11 2.04
N GLY A 77 -0.61 -18.60 0.82
CA GLY A 77 -1.56 -18.54 -0.29
C GLY A 77 -1.74 -17.11 -0.81
N GLU A 78 -2.33 -16.96 -1.99
CA GLU A 78 -2.52 -15.66 -2.64
C GLU A 78 -3.40 -14.73 -1.77
N LEU A 79 -4.54 -15.25 -1.32
CA LEU A 79 -5.51 -14.48 -0.53
C LEU A 79 -4.97 -14.13 0.87
N GLY A 80 -4.32 -15.08 1.54
CA GLY A 80 -3.71 -14.87 2.85
C GLY A 80 -2.52 -13.90 2.81
N ALA A 81 -1.69 -13.98 1.77
CA ALA A 81 -0.60 -13.05 1.56
C ALA A 81 -1.11 -11.64 1.24
N PHE A 82 -2.15 -11.52 0.41
CA PHE A 82 -2.77 -10.24 0.08
C PHE A 82 -3.42 -9.57 1.30
N ARG A 83 -4.14 -10.35 2.12
CA ARG A 83 -4.74 -9.85 3.38
C ARG A 83 -3.66 -9.33 4.35
N ARG A 84 -2.54 -10.05 4.48
CA ARG A 84 -1.40 -9.62 5.30
C ARG A 84 -0.74 -8.36 4.73
N ALA A 85 -0.52 -8.30 3.41
CA ALA A 85 0.03 -7.13 2.74
C ALA A 85 -0.84 -5.89 2.97
N CYS A 86 -2.16 -6.05 2.87
CA CYS A 86 -3.14 -5.01 3.18
C CYS A 86 -3.07 -4.57 4.64
N ALA A 87 -3.04 -5.52 5.59
CA ALA A 87 -2.95 -5.20 7.01
C ALA A 87 -1.67 -4.40 7.35
N ILE A 88 -0.52 -4.81 6.80
CA ILE A 88 0.76 -4.09 6.97
C ILE A 88 0.65 -2.66 6.42
N ARG A 89 0.08 -2.50 5.22
CA ARG A 89 -0.10 -1.19 4.59
C ARG A 89 -0.99 -0.28 5.46
N ARG A 90 -2.14 -0.77 5.94
CA ARG A 90 -3.03 0.00 6.85
C ARG A 90 -2.31 0.40 8.13
N GLN A 91 -1.56 -0.53 8.74
CA GLN A 91 -0.84 -0.24 9.98
C GLN A 91 0.23 0.84 9.78
N LYS A 92 0.94 0.81 8.64
CA LYS A 92 1.95 1.82 8.30
C LYS A 92 1.33 3.17 7.95
N GLU A 93 0.23 3.18 7.21
CA GLU A 93 -0.51 4.42 6.90
C GLU A 93 -1.05 5.07 8.18
N LYS A 94 -1.65 4.29 9.10
CA LYS A 94 -2.11 4.81 10.39
C LYS A 94 -0.96 5.40 11.22
N LYS A 95 0.22 4.81 11.19
CA LYS A 95 1.41 5.35 11.87
C LYS A 95 1.93 6.66 11.25
N MET A 96 1.77 6.85 9.94
CA MET A 96 2.26 8.06 9.25
C MET A 96 1.27 9.21 9.29
N TYR A 97 0.01 8.90 9.02
CA TYR A 97 -1.03 9.88 8.73
C TYR A 97 -2.00 10.04 9.90
N GLY A 98 -1.85 9.26 10.98
CA GLY A 98 -2.82 9.19 12.08
C GLY A 98 -4.11 8.44 11.73
N GLU A 99 -4.52 8.50 10.46
CA GLU A 99 -5.74 7.88 9.93
C GLU A 99 -5.47 7.12 8.62
N THR A 100 -6.33 6.16 8.29
CA THR A 100 -6.31 5.47 7.00
C THR A 100 -6.92 6.33 5.90
N VAL A 101 -6.19 6.54 4.81
CA VAL A 101 -6.68 7.30 3.64
C VAL A 101 -7.75 6.49 2.90
N ALA A 102 -9.03 6.68 3.23
CA ALA A 102 -10.15 5.89 2.69
C ALA A 102 -10.15 5.81 1.15
N THR A 103 -9.78 6.90 0.47
CA THR A 103 -9.75 6.99 -1.00
C THR A 103 -8.80 5.98 -1.66
N LYS A 104 -7.68 5.62 -1.00
CA LYS A 104 -6.74 4.61 -1.53
C LYS A 104 -7.26 3.17 -1.42
N TRP A 105 -8.24 2.96 -0.55
CA TRP A 105 -8.77 1.64 -0.21
C TRP A 105 -10.12 1.35 -0.89
N ALA A 106 -10.73 2.33 -1.55
CA ALA A 106 -12.02 2.19 -2.20
C ALA A 106 -12.09 1.01 -3.19
N ALA A 107 -11.04 0.81 -4.01
CA ALA A 107 -10.96 -0.33 -4.94
C ALA A 107 -10.47 -1.64 -4.31
N SER A 108 -9.94 -1.58 -3.08
CA SER A 108 -9.38 -2.75 -2.38
C SER A 108 -10.44 -3.58 -1.66
N LEU A 109 -11.51 -2.93 -1.16
CA LEU A 109 -12.59 -3.55 -0.41
C LEU A 109 -13.29 -4.63 -1.23
N SER A 110 -13.55 -4.37 -2.50
CA SER A 110 -14.18 -5.30 -3.43
C SER A 110 -13.39 -6.61 -3.61
N LYS A 111 -12.05 -6.55 -3.57
CA LYS A 111 -11.17 -7.73 -3.75
C LYS A 111 -10.91 -8.49 -2.45
N VAL A 112 -11.04 -7.83 -1.29
CA VAL A 112 -10.89 -8.48 0.02
C VAL A 112 -12.20 -9.15 0.46
N CYS A 113 -13.35 -8.60 0.03
CA CYS A 113 -14.69 -9.09 0.40
C CYS A 113 -15.34 -10.01 -0.63
N ALA A 114 -14.80 -10.18 -1.85
CA ALA A 114 -15.32 -11.12 -2.85
C ALA A 114 -14.93 -12.59 -2.57
N ALA A 115 -14.87 -12.99 -1.30
CA ALA A 115 -14.61 -14.35 -0.83
C ALA A 115 -15.73 -14.78 0.11
#